data_AF-A0A8J7X3W7-F1
#
_entry.id   AF-A0A8J7X3W7-F1
#
_cell.length_a   1.000
_cell.length_b   1.000
_cell.length_c   1.000
_cell.angle_alpha   90.00
_cell.angle_beta   90.00
_cell.angle_gamma   90.00
#
_symmetry.space_group_name_H-M   'P 1'
#
loop_
_entity.id
_entity.type
_entity.pdbx_description
1 polymer ?
#
loop_
_entity_poly.entity_id
_entity_poly.type
_entity_poly.pdbx_seq_one_letter_code
_entity_poly.pdbx_strand_id
1 'polypeptide(L)'
;MFDDESQQLRRQKRFLQEVENAIRDANRRILHERIPALDRERFVAFASFVAGLRAEYLHEAMDLVARRGGVGFETLRQRREAYEEAKAAFAALERAIERGYVDIADST
;
A
#
# COMPACT_ATOMS: atom_id res chain seq x y z
N MET A 1 19.66 28.96 -30.25
CA MET A 1 20.12 28.24 -29.05
C MET A 1 18.97 27.97 -28.07
N PHE A 2 18.13 28.96 -27.70
CA PHE A 2 16.96 28.76 -26.83
C PHE A 2 15.86 27.82 -27.38
N ASP A 3 15.70 27.74 -28.71
CA ASP A 3 14.70 26.87 -29.34
C ASP A 3 15.05 25.38 -29.29
N ASP A 4 16.32 25.01 -29.44
CA ASP A 4 16.75 23.60 -29.40
C ASP A 4 16.63 23.01 -27.99
N GLU A 5 16.98 23.78 -26.96
CA GLU A 5 16.80 23.41 -25.56
C GLU A 5 15.31 23.23 -25.23
N SER A 6 14.46 24.14 -25.71
CA SER A 6 13.00 24.05 -25.56
C SER A 6 12.41 22.82 -26.27
N GLN A 7 12.91 22.48 -27.46
CA GLN A 7 12.49 21.27 -28.17
C GLN A 7 12.96 19.99 -27.48
N GLN A 8 14.18 19.97 -26.97
CA GLN A 8 14.72 18.84 -26.21
C GLN A 8 13.92 18.60 -24.93
N LEU A 9 13.61 19.65 -24.17
CA LEU A 9 12.76 19.56 -22.98
C LEU A 9 11.35 19.03 -23.30
N ARG A 10 10.75 19.44 -24.42
CA ARG A 10 9.45 18.91 -24.88
C ARG A 10 9.52 17.43 -25.25
N ARG A 11 10.58 16.99 -25.93
CA ARG A 11 10.80 15.57 -26.28
C ARG A 11 10.97 14.72 -25.03
N GLN A 12 11.77 15.19 -24.06
CA GLN A 12 11.98 14.51 -22.78
C GLN A 12 10.67 14.37 -22.00
N LYS A 13 9.88 15.44 -21.89
CA LYS A 13 8.57 15.40 -21.21
C LYS A 13 7.60 14.41 -21.85
N ARG A 14 7.52 14.37 -23.19
CA ARG A 14 6.68 13.39 -23.90
C ARG A 14 7.13 11.96 -23.64
N PHE A 15 8.44 11.70 -23.75
CA PHE A 15 8.99 10.38 -23.47
C PHE A 15 8.68 9.92 -22.04
N LEU A 16 8.89 10.79 -21.04
CA LEU A 16 8.56 10.47 -19.65
C LEU A 16 7.06 10.17 -19.48
N GLN A 17 6.19 10.94 -20.12
CA GLN A 17 4.75 10.71 -20.07
C GLN A 17 4.34 9.38 -20.70
N GLU A 18 4.92 9.02 -21.84
CA GLU A 18 4.69 7.73 -22.52
C GLU A 18 5.14 6.55 -21.65
N VAL A 19 6.32 6.67 -21.02
CA VAL A 19 6.84 5.68 -20.09
C VAL A 19 5.94 5.55 -18.85
N GLU A 20 5.50 6.66 -18.26
CA GLU A 20 4.60 6.65 -17.11
C GLU A 20 3.26 5.98 -17.44
N ASN A 21 2.70 6.25 -18.62
CA ASN A 21 1.47 5.60 -19.08
C ASN A 21 1.67 4.09 -19.26
N ALA A 22 2.76 3.68 -19.93
CA ALA A 22 3.07 2.26 -20.11
C ALA A 22 3.28 1.54 -18.77
N ILE A 23 3.94 2.17 -17.80
CA ILE A 23 4.10 1.65 -16.44
C ILE A 23 2.75 1.51 -15.74
N ARG A 24 1.86 2.51 -15.86
CA ARG A 24 0.52 2.46 -15.28
C ARG A 24 -0.29 1.30 -15.85
N ASP A 25 -0.32 1.15 -17.17
CA ASP A 25 -1.07 0.10 -17.85
C ASP A 25 -0.54 -1.29 -17.48
N ALA A 26 0.79 -1.45 -17.42
CA ALA A 26 1.42 -2.70 -17.00
C ALA A 26 1.07 -3.07 -15.55
N ASN A 27 1.18 -2.11 -14.62
CA ASN A 27 0.83 -2.34 -13.22
C ASN A 27 -0.65 -2.68 -13.05
N ARG A 28 -1.54 -1.92 -13.70
CA ARG A 28 -2.98 -2.17 -13.66
C ARG A 28 -3.31 -3.58 -14.16
N ARG A 29 -2.75 -3.99 -15.30
CA ARG A 29 -2.96 -5.33 -15.86
C ARG A 29 -2.48 -6.42 -14.91
N ILE A 30 -1.23 -6.34 -14.44
CA ILE A 30 -0.63 -7.37 -13.56
C ILE A 30 -1.38 -7.47 -12.22
N LEU A 31 -1.80 -6.35 -11.64
CA LEU A 31 -2.56 -6.35 -10.39
C LEU A 31 -3.94 -7.00 -10.57
N HIS A 32 -4.68 -6.66 -11.63
CA HIS A 32 -6.00 -7.25 -11.88
C HIS A 32 -5.93 -8.73 -12.26
N GLU A 33 -4.85 -9.19 -12.92
CA GLU A 33 -4.59 -10.60 -13.19
C GLU A 33 -4.39 -11.42 -11.90
N ARG A 34 -3.72 -10.85 -10.90
CA ARG A 34 -3.38 -11.54 -9.64
C ARG A 34 -4.41 -11.35 -8.53
N ILE A 35 -5.07 -10.21 -8.51
CA ILE A 35 -6.04 -9.80 -7.48
C ILE A 35 -7.32 -9.40 -8.20
N PRO A 36 -8.13 -10.37 -8.64
CA PRO A 36 -9.37 -10.09 -9.36
C PRO A 36 -10.34 -9.35 -8.44
N ALA A 37 -10.89 -8.21 -8.89
CA ALA A 37 -11.82 -7.34 -8.15
C ALA A 37 -11.23 -6.67 -6.90
N LEU A 38 -10.30 -5.73 -7.10
CA LEU A 38 -9.83 -4.86 -6.03
C LEU A 38 -10.75 -3.65 -5.91
N ASP A 39 -11.88 -3.85 -5.24
CA ASP A 39 -12.93 -2.85 -5.05
C ASP A 39 -12.86 -2.19 -3.64
N ARG A 40 -13.81 -1.28 -3.39
CA ARG A 40 -13.95 -0.60 -2.11
C ARG A 40 -14.14 -1.57 -0.94
N GLU A 41 -14.90 -2.65 -1.13
CA GLU A 41 -15.18 -3.62 -0.07
C GLU A 41 -13.91 -4.33 0.38
N ARG A 42 -13.10 -4.79 -0.57
CA ARG A 42 -11.81 -5.44 -0.25
C ARG A 42 -10.82 -4.48 0.38
N PHE A 43 -10.82 -3.22 -0.03
CA PHE A 43 -9.99 -2.20 0.60
C PHE A 43 -10.37 -2.01 2.08
N VAL A 44 -11.66 -1.88 2.37
CA VAL A 44 -12.17 -1.77 3.76
C VAL A 44 -11.89 -3.04 4.57
N ALA A 45 -12.02 -4.21 3.96
CA ALA A 45 -11.70 -5.49 4.59
C ALA A 45 -10.21 -5.55 5.01
N PHE A 46 -9.30 -5.12 4.14
CA PHE A 46 -7.87 -5.08 4.49
C PHE A 46 -7.57 -4.02 5.57
N ALA A 47 -8.19 -2.84 5.51
CA ALA A 47 -8.06 -1.84 6.57
C ALA A 47 -8.50 -2.39 7.94
N SER A 48 -9.60 -3.15 7.96
CA SER A 48 -10.14 -3.81 9.16
C SER A 48 -9.19 -4.88 9.69
N PHE A 49 -8.58 -5.67 8.79
CA PHE A 49 -7.56 -6.65 9.15
C PHE A 49 -6.34 -6.00 9.82
N VAL A 50 -5.81 -4.91 9.25
CA VAL A 50 -4.69 -4.15 9.86
C VAL A 50 -5.08 -3.60 11.23
N ALA A 51 -6.31 -3.10 11.39
CA ALA A 51 -6.81 -2.63 12.67
C ALA A 51 -6.89 -3.76 13.72
N GLY A 52 -7.26 -4.97 13.32
CA GLY A 52 -7.24 -6.16 14.17
C GLY A 52 -5.82 -6.48 14.68
N LEU A 53 -4.84 -6.54 13.78
CA LEU A 53 -3.44 -6.78 14.16
C LEU A 53 -2.89 -5.70 15.09
N ARG A 54 -3.28 -4.43 14.87
CA ARG A 54 -2.95 -3.33 15.77
C ARG A 54 -3.51 -3.58 17.17
N ALA A 55 -4.77 -4.00 17.27
CA ALA A 55 -5.41 -4.29 18.55
C ALA A 55 -4.70 -5.42 19.29
N GLU A 56 -4.32 -6.50 18.61
CA GLU A 56 -3.58 -7.62 19.21
C GLU A 56 -2.21 -7.19 19.73
N TYR A 57 -1.45 -6.40 18.95
CA TYR A 57 -0.15 -5.88 19.37
C TYR A 57 -0.28 -4.99 20.62
N LEU A 58 -1.24 -4.06 20.62
CA LEU A 58 -1.47 -3.18 21.75
C LEU A 58 -1.97 -3.93 22.98
N HIS A 59 -2.83 -4.94 22.79
CA HIS A 59 -3.30 -5.80 23.87
C HIS A 59 -2.12 -6.50 24.57
N GLU A 60 -1.25 -7.17 23.82
CA GLU A 60 -0.07 -7.84 24.38
C GLU A 60 0.86 -6.85 25.11
N ALA A 61 1.04 -5.65 24.56
CA ALA A 61 1.84 -4.61 25.21
C ALA A 61 1.27 -4.20 26.57
N MET A 62 -0.05 -3.99 26.65
CA MET A 62 -0.74 -3.60 27.88
C MET A 62 -0.74 -4.74 28.91
N ASP A 63 -0.91 -5.97 28.46
CA ASP A 63 -0.84 -7.17 29.29
C ASP A 63 0.55 -7.36 29.93
N LEU A 64 1.63 -7.13 29.16
CA LEU A 64 3.00 -7.19 29.68
C LEU A 64 3.26 -6.16 30.78
N VAL A 65 2.70 -4.95 30.65
CA VAL A 65 2.76 -3.92 31.69
C VAL A 65 2.02 -4.40 32.94
N ALA A 66 0.81 -4.96 32.79
CA ALA A 66 0.02 -5.46 33.91
C ALA A 66 0.72 -6.61 34.68
N ARG A 67 1.45 -7.46 33.96
CA ARG A 67 2.23 -8.59 34.55
C ARG A 67 3.56 -8.15 35.19
N ARG A 68 3.84 -6.85 35.32
CA ARG A 68 5.10 -6.28 35.84
C ARG A 68 6.37 -6.82 35.16
N GLY A 69 6.36 -6.89 33.82
CA GLY A 69 7.58 -7.15 33.04
C GLY A 69 8.22 -8.51 33.32
N GLY A 70 7.55 -9.58 32.91
CA GLY A 70 8.18 -10.89 32.80
C GLY A 70 9.03 -11.02 31.53
N VAL A 71 10.05 -11.89 31.58
CA VAL A 71 10.86 -12.31 30.43
C VAL A 71 9.94 -12.93 29.37
N GLY A 72 9.59 -12.16 28.33
CA GLY A 72 8.62 -12.65 27.34
C GLY A 72 8.25 -11.66 26.24
N PHE A 73 9.22 -10.94 25.65
CA PHE A 73 8.97 -10.04 24.53
C PHE A 73 8.72 -10.74 23.18
N GLU A 74 8.80 -12.07 23.15
CA GLU A 74 8.73 -12.83 21.90
C GLU A 74 7.35 -12.72 21.25
N THR A 75 6.28 -12.97 22.02
CA THR A 75 4.90 -12.79 21.51
C THR A 75 4.64 -11.34 21.10
N LEU A 76 5.11 -10.36 21.89
CA LEU A 76 4.98 -8.95 21.54
C LEU A 76 5.70 -8.63 20.21
N ARG A 77 6.91 -9.17 20.01
CA ARG A 77 7.69 -9.00 18.79
C ARG A 77 6.96 -9.59 17.58
N GLN A 78 6.42 -10.80 17.71
CA GLN A 78 5.65 -11.45 16.64
C GLN A 78 4.42 -10.64 16.25
N ARG A 79 3.66 -10.13 17.24
CA ARG A 79 2.50 -9.26 16.97
C ARG A 79 2.90 -7.94 16.32
N ARG A 80 4.00 -7.32 16.76
CA ARG A 80 4.55 -6.11 16.14
C ARG A 80 4.93 -6.35 14.68
N GLU A 81 5.63 -7.45 14.38
CA GLU A 81 6.06 -7.79 13.02
C GLU A 81 4.87 -8.03 12.09
N ALA A 82 3.87 -8.80 12.54
CA ALA A 82 2.64 -8.99 11.77
C ALA A 82 1.92 -7.66 11.48
N TYR A 83 1.78 -6.80 12.50
CA TYR A 83 1.16 -5.48 12.33
C TYR A 83 1.95 -4.58 11.37
N GLU A 84 3.27 -4.49 11.52
CA GLU A 84 4.11 -3.63 10.69
C GLU A 84 4.13 -4.09 9.23
N GLU A 85 4.20 -5.40 8.98
CA GLU A 85 4.14 -5.96 7.62
C GLU A 85 2.78 -5.67 6.97
N ALA A 86 1.68 -5.92 7.69
CA ALA A 86 0.34 -5.64 7.17
C ALA A 86 0.12 -4.15 6.91
N LYS A 87 0.63 -3.27 7.78
CA LYS A 87 0.60 -1.81 7.59
C LYS A 87 1.39 -1.39 6.34
N ALA A 88 2.58 -1.96 6.13
CA ALA A 88 3.39 -1.68 4.95
C ALA A 88 2.70 -2.14 3.66
N ALA A 89 2.10 -3.33 3.67
CA ALA A 89 1.32 -3.85 2.56
C ALA A 89 0.08 -3.00 2.26
N PHE A 90 -0.63 -2.53 3.29
CA PHE A 90 -1.77 -1.62 3.12
C PHE A 90 -1.35 -0.27 2.53
N ALA A 91 -0.22 0.30 2.97
CA ALA A 91 0.32 1.52 2.37
C ALA A 91 0.76 1.33 0.91
N ALA A 92 1.23 0.12 0.54
CA ALA A 92 1.51 -0.21 -0.86
C ALA A 92 0.22 -0.28 -1.69
N LEU A 93 -0.87 -0.77 -1.10
CA LEU A 93 -2.19 -0.79 -1.73
C LEU A 93 -2.76 0.63 -1.92
N GLU A 94 -2.68 1.50 -0.91
CA GLU A 94 -3.07 2.92 -1.02
C GLU A 94 -2.35 3.60 -2.19
N ARG A 95 -1.03 3.42 -2.30
CA ARG A 95 -0.25 3.95 -3.42
C ARG A 95 -0.68 3.39 -4.77
N ALA A 96 -1.08 2.11 -4.85
CA ALA A 96 -1.57 1.52 -6.09
C ALA A 96 -2.88 2.20 -6.53
N ILE A 97 -3.74 2.55 -5.58
CA ILE A 97 -4.98 3.29 -5.83
C ILE A 97 -4.68 4.72 -6.28
N GLU A 98 -3.82 5.46 -5.56
CA GLU A 98 -3.41 6.84 -5.92
C GLU A 98 -2.78 6.93 -7.32
N ARG A 99 -2.10 5.88 -7.76
CA ARG A 99 -1.48 5.80 -9.09
C ARG A 99 -2.44 5.37 -10.20
N GLY A 100 -3.69 5.04 -9.86
CA GLY A 100 -4.72 4.60 -10.80
C GLY A 100 -4.50 3.17 -11.32
N TYR A 101 -3.86 2.30 -10.54
CA TYR A 101 -3.66 0.89 -10.93
C TYR A 101 -4.87 0.01 -10.60
N VAL A 102 -5.89 0.59 -9.96
CA VAL A 102 -7.01 -0.10 -9.34
C VAL A 102 -8.30 0.62 -9.75
N ASP A 103 -9.31 -0.16 -10.14
CA ASP A 103 -10.62 0.39 -10.47
C ASP A 103 -11.42 0.62 -9.18
N ILE A 104 -11.49 1.87 -8.72
CA ILE A 104 -12.49 2.26 -7.72
C ILE A 104 -13.81 2.38 -8.46
N ALA A 105 -14.60 1.30 -8.51
CA ALA A 105 -15.96 1.40 -8.99
C ALA A 105 -16.72 2.38 -8.07
N ASP A 106 -17.14 3.52 -8.60
CA ASP A 106 -18.10 4.39 -7.91
C ASP A 106 -19.37 3.55 -7.68
N SER A 107 -19.69 3.33 -6.41
CA SER A 107 -20.95 2.69 -6.03
C SER A 107 -22.08 3.62 -6.45
N THR A 108 -22.65 3.39 -7.64
CA THR A 108 -23.90 4.03 -8.09
C THR A 108 -25.08 3.19 -7.65
#